data_AF-A0A2W5FQR9-F1
#
_entry.id   AF-A0A2W5FQR9-F1
#
_cell.length_a   1.000
_cell.length_b   1.000
_cell.length_c   1.000
_cell.angle_alpha   90.00
_cell.angle_beta   90.00
_cell.angle_gamma   90.00
#
_symmetry.space_group_name_H-M   'P 1'
#
loop_
_entity.id
_entity.type
_entity.pdbx_description
1 polymer ?
#
loop_
_entity_poly.entity_id
_entity_poly.type
_entity_poly.pdbx_seq_one_letter_code
_entity_poly.pdbx_strand_id
1 'polypeptide(L)'
;MAYGHLVVAYAYFNESLFAGTLPGCLITMQRKQGAYGFFHGNRFGSRDRTEITDEIALNPAMFATRDDRAILSTLVHEMAHLWQHHFGKPSGAGYHNREWSAKMVDIG
;
A
#
# COMPACT_ATOMS: atom_id res chain seq x y z
N MET A 1 -10.04 1.70 17.64
CA MET A 1 -8.57 1.64 17.80
C MET A 1 -7.91 0.78 16.72
N ALA A 2 -8.22 1.02 15.43
CA ALA A 2 -7.70 0.19 14.32
C ALA A 2 -6.72 0.94 13.40
N TYR A 3 -6.74 2.29 13.42
CA TYR A 3 -5.94 3.11 12.51
C TYR A 3 -4.43 3.09 12.84
N GLY A 4 -4.07 3.29 14.11
CA GLY A 4 -2.68 3.39 14.52
C GLY A 4 -1.88 2.11 14.28
N HIS A 5 -2.51 0.93 14.36
CA HIS A 5 -1.81 -0.34 14.17
C HIS A 5 -1.38 -0.53 12.71
N LEU A 6 -2.17 -0.05 11.75
CA LEU A 6 -1.79 -0.11 10.33
C LEU A 6 -0.62 0.83 10.01
N VAL A 7 -0.56 2.00 10.65
CA VAL A 7 0.57 2.92 10.53
C VAL A 7 1.85 2.29 11.11
N VAL A 8 1.75 1.65 12.27
CA VAL A 8 2.87 0.92 12.88
C VAL A 8 3.32 -0.25 11.99
N ALA A 9 2.37 -1.02 11.45
CA ALA A 9 2.68 -2.12 10.55
C ALA A 9 3.36 -1.62 9.27
N TYR A 10 2.87 -0.52 8.69
CA TYR A 10 3.51 0.12 7.54
C TYR A 10 4.95 0.50 7.85
N ALA A 11 5.20 1.19 8.98
CA ALA A 11 6.54 1.58 9.38
C ALA A 11 7.45 0.35 9.55
N TYR A 12 6.97 -0.69 10.23
CA TYR A 12 7.69 -1.94 10.40
C TYR A 12 8.06 -2.58 9.06
N PHE A 13 7.09 -2.74 8.15
CA PHE A 13 7.34 -3.36 6.85
C PHE A 13 8.20 -2.49 5.94
N ASN A 14 8.09 -1.16 6.02
CA ASN A 14 8.94 -0.27 5.26
C ASN A 14 10.42 -0.50 5.64
N GLU A 15 10.71 -0.52 6.94
CA GLU A 15 12.04 -0.83 7.44
C GLU A 15 12.49 -2.25 7.04
N SER A 16 11.65 -3.26 7.27
CA SER A 16 12.08 -4.66 7.13
C SER A 16 12.10 -5.20 5.70
N LEU A 17 11.25 -4.69 4.80
CA LEU A 17 11.04 -5.23 3.43
C LEU A 17 11.40 -4.24 2.32
N PHE A 18 11.49 -2.94 2.65
CA PHE A 18 11.75 -1.88 1.68
C PHE A 18 12.93 -0.98 2.09
N ALA A 19 13.75 -1.41 3.06
CA ALA A 19 14.93 -0.71 3.53
C ALA A 19 14.68 0.75 3.98
N GLY A 20 13.47 1.03 4.50
CA GLY A 20 13.07 2.35 4.96
C GLY A 20 12.89 3.39 3.83
N THR A 21 12.85 2.95 2.57
CA THR A 21 12.87 3.87 1.42
C THR A 21 11.51 4.39 0.99
N LEU A 22 10.40 3.77 1.41
CA LEU A 22 9.08 4.21 0.96
C LEU A 22 8.69 5.55 1.59
N PRO A 23 8.14 6.50 0.79
CA PRO A 23 7.65 7.76 1.32
C PRO A 23 6.38 7.54 2.13
N GLY A 24 6.15 8.39 3.13
CA GLY A 24 4.90 8.39 3.89
C GLY A 24 3.69 8.58 2.99
N CYS A 25 2.64 7.78 3.20
CA CYS A 25 1.38 7.86 2.48
C CYS A 25 0.19 7.83 3.45
N LEU A 26 -0.98 8.26 2.95
CA LEU A 26 -2.21 8.12 3.71
C LEU A 26 -2.70 6.68 3.65
N ILE A 27 -2.74 6.03 4.81
CA ILE A 27 -3.43 4.76 4.96
C ILE A 27 -4.90 5.07 5.21
N THR A 28 -5.81 4.48 4.45
CA THR A 28 -7.25 4.70 4.60
C THR A 28 -8.01 3.38 4.66
N MET A 29 -9.25 3.42 5.15
CA MET A 29 -10.18 2.29 5.11
C MET A 29 -11.31 2.62 4.15
N GLN A 30 -11.36 1.92 3.01
CA GLN A 30 -12.37 2.16 1.98
C GLN A 30 -13.06 0.86 1.57
N ARG A 31 -14.39 0.85 1.61
CA ARG A 31 -15.16 -0.29 1.12
C ARG A 31 -15.18 -0.26 -0.41
N LYS A 32 -14.65 -1.32 -1.04
CA LYS A 32 -14.64 -1.47 -2.51
C LYS A 32 -15.00 -2.90 -2.88
N GLN A 33 -15.99 -3.07 -3.76
CA GLN A 33 -16.38 -4.41 -4.20
C GLN A 33 -15.25 -5.05 -5.02
N GLY A 34 -14.95 -6.33 -4.74
CA GLY A 34 -13.98 -7.11 -5.51
C GLY A 34 -12.50 -6.79 -5.25
N ALA A 35 -12.17 -5.98 -4.23
CA ALA A 35 -10.79 -5.66 -3.88
C ALA A 35 -10.55 -5.77 -2.37
N TYR A 36 -9.38 -6.28 -1.98
CA TYR A 36 -8.94 -6.34 -0.57
C TYR A 36 -8.22 -5.06 -0.13
N GLY A 37 -7.55 -4.40 -1.06
CA GLY A 37 -6.93 -3.09 -0.91
C GLY A 37 -6.70 -2.47 -2.29
N PHE A 38 -6.19 -1.24 -2.32
CA PHE A 38 -5.67 -0.61 -3.53
C PHE A 38 -4.74 0.55 -3.21
N PHE A 39 -3.77 0.76 -4.07
CA PHE A 39 -2.89 1.92 -4.12
C PHE A 39 -3.41 3.00 -5.09
N HIS A 40 -3.26 4.27 -4.72
CA HIS A 40 -3.37 5.41 -5.63
C HIS A 40 -2.21 6.39 -5.43
N GLY A 41 -1.43 6.60 -6.49
CA GLY A 41 -0.37 7.61 -6.49
C GLY A 41 -0.93 9.03 -6.59
N ASN A 42 -0.27 9.99 -5.93
CA ASN A 42 -0.55 11.42 -5.98
C ASN A 42 -2.02 11.79 -5.70
N ARG A 43 -2.64 11.13 -4.72
CA ARG A 43 -4.09 11.16 -4.52
C ARG A 43 -4.56 12.39 -3.76
N PHE A 44 -3.84 12.78 -2.71
CA PHE A 44 -4.27 13.81 -1.78
C PHE A 44 -3.29 14.96 -1.80
N GLY A 45 -3.80 16.17 -1.98
CA GLY A 45 -3.02 17.40 -1.95
C GLY A 45 -3.39 18.27 -0.75
N SER A 46 -2.41 18.99 -0.21
CA SER A 46 -2.66 20.10 0.71
C SER A 46 -3.51 21.19 0.05
N ARG A 47 -4.15 22.07 0.85
CA ARG A 47 -5.06 23.11 0.30
C ARG A 47 -4.34 24.07 -0.65
N ASP A 48 -3.07 24.34 -0.38
CA ASP A 48 -2.16 25.15 -1.20
C ASP A 48 -1.43 24.34 -2.30
N ARG A 49 -1.66 23.02 -2.37
CA ARG A 49 -1.06 22.08 -3.34
C ARG A 49 0.46 22.00 -3.30
N THR A 50 1.09 22.44 -2.22
CA THR A 50 2.55 22.31 -2.04
C THR A 50 2.96 20.90 -1.67
N GLU A 51 2.06 20.13 -1.07
CA GLU A 51 2.26 18.73 -0.72
C GLU A 51 1.25 17.87 -1.47
N ILE A 52 1.74 16.77 -2.02
CA ILE A 52 0.93 15.72 -2.62
C ILE A 52 1.41 14.39 -2.03
N THR A 53 0.48 13.57 -1.57
CA THR A 53 0.76 12.27 -0.98
C THR A 53 -0.09 11.18 -1.62
N ASP A 54 0.43 9.96 -1.57
CA ASP A 54 -0.23 8.77 -2.09
C ASP A 54 -1.24 8.22 -1.09
N GLU A 55 -2.00 7.22 -1.54
CA GLU A 55 -2.96 6.48 -0.74
C GLU A 55 -2.69 4.98 -0.81
N ILE A 56 -2.69 4.33 0.35
CA ILE A 56 -2.93 2.89 0.47
C ILE A 56 -4.27 2.70 1.19
N ALA A 57 -5.27 2.20 0.47
CA ALA A 57 -6.58 1.92 1.01
C ALA A 57 -6.73 0.42 1.30
N LEU A 58 -7.15 0.06 2.51
CA LEU A 58 -7.54 -1.30 2.86
C LEU A 58 -9.06 -1.42 2.94
N ASN A 59 -9.61 -2.57 2.52
CA ASN A 59 -11.05 -2.80 2.55
C ASN A 59 -11.50 -3.39 3.90
N PRO A 60 -12.17 -2.61 4.78
CA PRO A 60 -12.59 -3.09 6.09
C PRO A 60 -13.64 -4.20 6.02
N ALA A 61 -14.36 -4.36 4.90
CA ALA A 61 -15.33 -5.45 4.74
C ALA A 61 -14.69 -6.84 4.80
N MET A 62 -13.38 -6.93 4.55
CA MET A 62 -12.63 -8.19 4.56
C MET A 62 -12.05 -8.54 5.94
N PHE A 63 -12.01 -7.57 6.86
CA PHE A 63 -11.33 -7.75 8.15
C PHE A 63 -12.10 -8.71 9.06
N ALA A 64 -13.43 -8.80 8.89
CA ALA A 64 -14.27 -9.72 9.64
C ALA A 64 -14.07 -11.20 9.24
N THR A 65 -13.48 -11.46 8.07
CA THR A 65 -13.41 -12.80 7.47
C THR A 65 -11.98 -13.25 7.18
N ARG A 66 -10.97 -12.45 7.56
CA ARG A 66 -9.56 -12.71 7.29
C ARG A 66 -8.75 -12.53 8.56
N ASP A 67 -7.68 -13.31 8.69
CA ASP A 67 -6.73 -13.16 9.79
C ASP A 67 -5.77 -11.98 9.57
N ASP A 68 -5.04 -11.62 10.62
CA ASP A 68 -4.09 -10.51 10.59
C ASP A 68 -3.01 -10.71 9.53
N ARG A 69 -2.51 -11.94 9.35
CA ARG A 69 -1.50 -12.25 8.31
C ARG A 69 -2.02 -11.88 6.93
N ALA A 70 -3.26 -12.24 6.61
CA ALA A 70 -3.87 -11.97 5.32
C ALA A 70 -4.16 -10.48 5.10
N ILE A 71 -4.52 -9.75 6.16
CA ILE A 71 -4.71 -8.29 6.11
C ILE A 71 -3.36 -7.59 5.90
N LEU A 72 -2.34 -7.96 6.67
CA LEU A 72 -1.00 -7.38 6.58
C LEU A 72 -0.32 -7.73 5.24
N SER A 73 -0.56 -8.92 4.69
CA SER A 73 -0.12 -9.28 3.34
C SER A 73 -0.74 -8.36 2.27
N THR A 74 -2.00 -7.95 2.45
CA THR A 74 -2.65 -6.98 1.57
C THR A 74 -1.98 -5.60 1.70
N LEU A 75 -1.66 -5.17 2.92
CA LEU A 75 -0.89 -3.92 3.12
C LEU A 75 0.45 -3.97 2.39
N VAL A 76 1.23 -5.04 2.55
CA VAL A 76 2.54 -5.19 1.88
C VAL A 76 2.40 -5.24 0.35
N HIS A 77 1.35 -5.88 -0.16
CA HIS A 77 1.03 -5.87 -1.60
C HIS A 77 0.85 -4.44 -2.13
N GLU A 78 0.05 -3.62 -1.44
CA GLU A 78 -0.14 -2.22 -1.83
C GLU A 78 1.13 -1.38 -1.61
N MET A 79 1.98 -1.71 -0.63
CA MET A 79 3.30 -1.10 -0.47
C MET A 79 4.24 -1.42 -1.64
N ALA A 80 4.13 -2.59 -2.27
CA ALA A 80 4.87 -2.90 -3.49
C ALA A 80 4.40 -2.06 -4.68
N HIS A 81 3.10 -1.74 -4.75
CA HIS A 81 2.60 -0.76 -5.71
C HIS A 81 3.15 0.65 -5.45
N LEU A 82 3.19 1.10 -4.20
CA LEU A 82 3.83 2.35 -3.80
C LEU A 82 5.32 2.38 -4.18
N TRP A 83 6.06 1.32 -3.86
CA TRP A 83 7.46 1.17 -4.24
C TRP A 83 7.66 1.34 -5.75
N GLN A 84 6.88 0.60 -6.55
CA GLN A 84 7.03 0.67 -8.00
C GLN A 84 6.64 2.05 -8.55
N HIS A 85 5.66 2.73 -7.94
CA HIS A 85 5.28 4.08 -8.34
C HIS A 85 6.43 5.10 -8.22
N HIS A 86 7.23 5.00 -7.14
CA HIS A 86 8.32 5.95 -6.86
C HIS A 86 9.68 5.54 -7.43
N PHE A 87 9.95 4.23 -7.53
CA PHE A 87 11.28 3.71 -7.85
C PHE A 87 11.34 2.84 -9.09
N GLY A 88 10.19 2.52 -9.68
CA GLY A 88 10.07 1.62 -10.81
C GLY A 88 9.30 2.21 -11.98
N LYS A 89 8.78 1.33 -12.82
CA LYS A 89 8.00 1.67 -14.01
C LYS A 89 6.70 0.85 -14.00
N PRO A 90 5.63 1.36 -13.37
CA PRO A 90 4.36 0.65 -13.35
C PRO A 90 3.80 0.50 -14.75
N SER A 91 3.08 -0.59 -14.98
CA SER A 91 2.28 -0.77 -16.18
C SER A 91 0.88 -0.16 -16.00
N GLY A 92 -0.02 -0.38 -16.96
CA GLY A 92 -1.41 0.07 -16.85
C GLY A 92 -2.08 -0.41 -15.56
N ALA A 93 -3.13 0.31 -15.15
CA ALA A 93 -3.84 0.05 -13.90
C ALA A 93 -4.30 -1.42 -13.80
N GLY A 94 -4.02 -2.06 -12.66
CA GLY A 94 -4.41 -3.45 -12.39
C GLY A 94 -3.49 -4.52 -12.99
N TYR A 95 -2.37 -4.14 -13.61
CA TYR A 95 -1.41 -5.10 -14.16
C TYR A 95 -0.09 -5.15 -13.37
N HIS A 96 0.30 -6.36 -12.96
CA HIS A 96 1.58 -6.64 -12.31
C HIS A 96 2.62 -7.05 -13.36
N ASN A 97 3.52 -6.13 -13.69
CA ASN A 97 4.59 -6.43 -14.63
C ASN A 97 5.76 -7.19 -13.97
N ARG A 98 6.75 -7.56 -14.77
CA ARG A 98 7.89 -8.36 -14.31
C ARG A 98 8.68 -7.72 -13.17
N GLU A 99 8.79 -6.40 -13.14
CA GLU A 99 9.49 -5.67 -12.06
C GLU A 99 8.72 -5.78 -10.75
N TRP A 100 7.41 -5.56 -10.78
CA TRP A 100 6.56 -5.74 -9.61
C TRP A 100 6.59 -7.17 -9.09
N SER A 101 6.47 -8.15 -10.00
CA SER A 101 6.52 -9.57 -9.63
C SER A 101 7.87 -9.97 -9.04
N ALA A 102 8.97 -9.44 -9.56
CA ALA A 102 10.29 -9.65 -8.99
C ALA A 102 10.39 -9.06 -7.57
N LYS A 103 9.81 -7.89 -7.34
CA LYS A 103 9.76 -7.30 -5.99
C LYS A 103 8.93 -8.13 -5.01
N MET A 104 7.81 -8.71 -5.45
CA MET A 104 7.05 -9.62 -4.59
C MET A 104 7.83 -10.88 -4.23
N VAL A 105 8.60 -11.44 -5.17
CA VAL A 105 9.46 -12.61 -4.89
C VAL A 105 10.56 -12.26 -3.87
N ASP A 106 11.13 -11.05 -3.95
CA ASP A 106 12.11 -10.52 -2.99
C ASP A 106 11.53 -10.34 -1.59
N ILE A 107 10.28 -9.88 -1.50
CA ILE A 107 9.57 -9.70 -0.23
C ILE A 107 9.22 -11.04 0.45
N GLY A 108 8.93 -12.09 -0.33
CA GLY A 108 8.53 -13.43 0.15
C GLY A 108 7.02 -13.63 0.25
#